data_AF-A0AAV0JIR3-F1
#
_entry.id   AF-A0AAV0JIR3-F1
#
_cell.length_a   1.000
_cell.length_b   1.000
_cell.length_c   1.000
_cell.angle_alpha   90.00
_cell.angle_beta   90.00
_cell.angle_gamma   90.00
#
_symmetry.space_group_name_H-M   'P 1'
#
loop_
_entity.id
_entity.type
_entity.pdbx_description
1 polymer ?
#
loop_
_entity_poly.entity_id
_entity_poly.type
_entity_poly.pdbx_seq_one_letter_code
_entity_poly.pdbx_strand_id
1 'polypeptide(L)'
;MASSLSLKRGRCESDSLSSARLSPVVVFSPGPGCTVSSDWMISWKEMLEDALDAVEVITVQQLYSSGELSRQYDAASYHGFCARMAARKYSGHPLVLAGRSLGSRLSCLVEAKEGVEVAAVICLGYPLEGMTGAVEDDEALMQVKAPVIFVQGSKDVFCPLGKLEATRKKMNCYNELHVVDGGNHSFRIGKRHLLANQLTQDEVEMKAVGVIASFISGCLRGAFLGRQVQQIQVASTLFPLNHHQNKDAGNTSSSLSPVVVFAPGSSAPSSSSWMFRWKVMLKNALDAIEVITFDYPYMIGEKKRAPPKAERLVRFHKDIVKQATEKYPGHPLILAGKAMGARQKGSNDVFCPFDMLQSVRQKLKCRSRLHVVDGGDHSLKISVEQKLEDGSTQHEADMDAVGAVASFVSSCLTHKKSQ
;
A
#
# COMPACT_ATOMS: atom_id res chain seq x y z
N MET A 1 -23.94 1.61 64.71
CA MET A 1 -24.51 0.52 63.90
C MET A 1 -25.90 0.93 63.43
N ALA A 2 -26.35 0.34 62.32
CA ALA A 2 -27.64 0.46 61.65
C ALA A 2 -27.85 1.68 60.73
N SER A 3 -27.57 1.40 59.45
CA SER A 3 -27.99 2.11 58.25
C SER A 3 -29.48 1.88 57.94
N SER A 4 -30.13 2.86 57.31
CA SER A 4 -31.43 2.71 56.67
C SER A 4 -31.45 3.47 55.34
N LEU A 5 -31.83 2.74 54.30
CA LEU A 5 -31.97 3.11 52.89
C LEU A 5 -32.87 4.31 52.63
N SER A 6 -32.56 5.08 51.57
CA SER A 6 -33.58 5.64 50.68
C SER A 6 -33.07 5.74 49.25
N LEU A 7 -33.79 5.06 48.36
CA LEU A 7 -33.61 5.04 46.91
C LEU A 7 -33.80 6.43 46.29
N LYS A 8 -32.93 6.79 45.34
CA LYS A 8 -33.36 7.55 44.15
C LYS A 8 -32.89 6.87 42.88
N ARG A 9 -33.88 6.39 42.11
CA ARG A 9 -33.85 6.11 40.66
C ARG A 9 -33.20 7.32 39.97
N GLY A 10 -32.20 7.16 39.12
CA GLY A 10 -32.32 6.50 37.83
C GLY A 10 -32.29 7.57 36.74
N ARG A 11 -31.10 7.83 36.21
CA ARG A 11 -30.93 8.36 34.86
C ARG A 11 -29.75 7.63 34.26
N CYS A 12 -30.07 6.52 33.59
CA CYS A 12 -29.14 5.81 32.73
C CYS A 12 -29.00 6.70 31.49
N GLU A 13 -28.01 7.58 31.48
CA GLU A 13 -27.50 8.10 30.22
C GLU A 13 -26.70 6.97 29.61
N SER A 14 -27.31 6.33 28.63
CA SER A 14 -26.65 5.41 27.73
C SER A 14 -25.59 6.18 26.96
N ASP A 15 -24.34 6.11 27.42
CA ASP A 15 -23.17 6.40 26.59
C ASP A 15 -23.07 5.31 25.51
N SER A 16 -23.94 5.40 24.50
CA SER A 16 -23.68 4.82 23.20
C SER A 16 -22.77 5.75 22.43
N LEU A 17 -21.56 5.98 22.95
CA LEU A 17 -20.44 6.43 22.13
C LEU A 17 -20.10 5.25 21.22
N SER A 18 -20.58 5.29 19.98
CA SER A 18 -19.97 4.49 18.93
C SER A 18 -18.49 4.85 18.94
N SER A 19 -17.64 3.95 19.44
CA SER A 19 -16.19 4.10 19.37
C SER A 19 -15.85 4.24 17.88
N ALA A 20 -15.65 5.49 17.46
CA ALA A 20 -15.11 5.79 16.14
C ALA A 20 -13.77 5.06 16.08
N ARG A 21 -13.58 4.22 15.06
CA ARG A 21 -12.29 3.54 14.86
C ARG A 21 -11.28 4.63 14.55
N LEU A 22 -10.32 4.82 15.44
CA LEU A 22 -9.27 5.80 15.22
C LEU A 22 -8.22 5.16 14.32
N SER A 23 -8.05 5.75 13.14
CA SER A 23 -6.97 5.47 12.21
C SER A 23 -5.62 5.56 12.91
N PRO A 24 -4.69 4.61 12.71
CA PRO A 24 -3.41 4.63 13.37
C PRO A 24 -2.46 5.68 12.78
N VAL A 25 -1.46 6.05 13.56
CA VAL A 25 -0.26 6.73 13.07
C VAL A 25 0.88 5.75 13.13
N VAL A 26 1.64 5.63 12.04
CA VAL A 26 2.75 4.69 11.96
C VAL A 26 4.06 5.46 11.97
N VAL A 27 5.03 5.02 12.77
CA VAL A 27 6.42 5.48 12.67
C VAL A 27 7.25 4.38 12.06
N PHE A 28 7.81 4.64 10.88
CA PHE A 28 8.43 3.62 10.02
C PHE A 28 9.92 3.90 9.80
N SER A 29 10.81 2.99 10.23
CA SER A 29 12.26 3.14 10.03
C SER A 29 12.85 2.13 9.04
N PRO A 30 13.76 2.56 8.15
CA PRO A 30 14.54 1.65 7.31
C PRO A 30 15.60 0.92 8.15
N GLY A 31 16.31 -0.02 7.52
CA GLY A 31 17.56 -0.58 8.02
C GLY A 31 18.78 -0.06 7.23
N PRO A 32 20.01 -0.42 7.63
CA PRO A 32 21.24 -0.08 6.90
C PRO A 32 21.17 -0.44 5.41
N GLY A 33 21.76 0.41 4.56
CA GLY A 33 21.74 0.24 3.10
C GLY A 33 20.39 0.59 2.44
N CYS A 34 19.45 1.13 3.20
CA CYS A 34 18.15 1.60 2.72
C CYS A 34 17.86 2.99 3.30
N THR A 35 17.45 3.92 2.45
CA THR A 35 17.02 5.25 2.84
C THR A 35 15.50 5.36 2.77
N VAL A 36 14.94 6.36 3.45
CA VAL A 36 13.51 6.72 3.34
C VAL A 36 13.10 7.07 1.91
N SER A 37 14.05 7.51 1.08
CA SER A 37 13.86 7.82 -0.34
C SER A 37 13.99 6.62 -1.29
N SER A 38 14.31 5.43 -0.78
CA SER A 38 14.42 4.24 -1.62
C SER A 38 13.05 3.76 -2.12
N ASP A 39 12.98 3.24 -3.35
CA ASP A 39 11.74 2.73 -3.95
C ASP A 39 11.02 1.73 -3.05
N TRP A 40 11.78 0.90 -2.31
CA TRP A 40 11.21 -0.06 -1.38
C TRP A 40 10.48 0.64 -0.22
N MET A 41 11.12 1.63 0.43
CA MET A 41 10.51 2.34 1.55
C MET A 41 9.30 3.16 1.11
N ILE A 42 9.41 3.85 -0.04
CA ILE A 42 8.30 4.63 -0.60
C ILE A 42 7.11 3.70 -0.89
N SER A 43 7.35 2.59 -1.59
CA SER A 43 6.28 1.63 -1.92
C SER A 43 5.63 1.04 -0.68
N TRP A 44 6.41 0.64 0.34
CA TRP A 44 5.86 0.05 1.57
C TRP A 44 5.17 1.08 2.45
N LYS A 45 5.67 2.33 2.49
CA LYS A 45 4.98 3.45 3.14
C LYS A 45 3.59 3.63 2.54
N GLU A 46 3.50 3.80 1.22
CA GLU A 46 2.23 4.01 0.51
C GLU A 46 1.26 2.84 0.72
N MET A 47 1.74 1.59 0.63
CA MET A 47 0.90 0.41 0.89
C MET A 47 0.39 0.34 2.33
N LEU A 48 1.20 0.73 3.32
CA LEU A 48 0.79 0.77 4.73
C LEU A 48 -0.18 1.93 5.01
N GLU A 49 0.01 3.09 4.37
CA GLU A 49 -0.91 4.23 4.46
C GLU A 49 -2.31 3.82 4.00
N ASP A 50 -2.40 3.21 2.81
CA ASP A 50 -3.66 2.75 2.22
C ASP A 50 -4.30 1.62 3.03
N ALA A 51 -3.54 0.56 3.32
CA ALA A 51 -4.11 -0.65 3.91
C ALA A 51 -4.54 -0.49 5.38
N LEU A 52 -3.92 0.43 6.11
CA LEU A 52 -4.25 0.72 7.50
C LEU A 52 -5.23 1.87 7.65
N ASP A 53 -5.58 2.55 6.54
CA ASP A 53 -6.27 3.84 6.56
C ASP A 53 -5.57 4.79 7.56
N ALA A 54 -4.24 4.83 7.51
CA ALA A 54 -3.42 5.51 8.50
C ALA A 54 -3.56 7.03 8.37
N VAL A 55 -3.56 7.74 9.50
CA VAL A 55 -3.53 9.21 9.50
C VAL A 55 -2.25 9.71 8.84
N GLU A 56 -1.13 9.07 9.16
CA GLU A 56 0.18 9.32 8.55
C GLU A 56 1.09 8.12 8.79
N VAL A 57 1.93 7.78 7.80
CA VAL A 57 3.11 6.92 8.00
C VAL A 57 4.36 7.80 7.98
N ILE A 58 4.87 8.12 9.17
CA ILE A 58 6.05 8.96 9.37
C ILE A 58 7.31 8.13 9.17
N THR A 59 8.03 8.36 8.07
CA THR A 59 9.31 7.68 7.83
C THR A 59 10.46 8.38 8.54
N VAL A 60 11.22 7.64 9.35
CA VAL A 60 12.34 8.17 10.12
C VAL A 60 13.66 7.66 9.56
N GLN A 61 14.42 8.54 8.92
CA GLN A 61 15.76 8.23 8.45
C GLN A 61 16.71 8.13 9.65
N GLN A 62 17.28 6.94 9.85
CA GLN A 62 18.31 6.72 10.84
C GLN A 62 19.67 7.10 10.26
N LEU A 63 20.49 7.80 11.03
CA LEU A 63 21.89 8.06 10.71
C LEU A 63 22.75 6.97 11.37
N TYR A 64 23.07 5.93 10.60
CA TYR A 64 23.97 4.88 11.04
C TYR A 64 25.43 5.38 10.87
N SER A 65 26.14 5.67 11.96
CA SER A 65 27.61 5.87 11.93
C SER A 65 28.34 4.49 11.84
N SER A 66 29.69 4.38 11.96
CA SER A 66 30.54 3.16 11.71
C SER A 66 31.19 2.45 12.97
N GLY A 67 30.89 1.15 13.32
CA GLY A 67 30.98 0.45 14.69
C GLY A 67 29.70 -0.07 15.51
N GLU A 68 29.44 -1.36 15.67
CA GLU A 68 28.07 -1.98 15.81
C GLU A 68 27.13 -1.75 17.04
N LEU A 69 27.57 -1.65 18.32
CA LEU A 69 26.65 -1.86 19.47
C LEU A 69 26.14 -0.62 20.23
N SER A 70 26.96 0.41 20.47
CA SER A 70 26.49 1.67 21.11
C SER A 70 25.44 2.39 20.24
N ARG A 71 25.37 2.04 18.95
CA ARG A 71 24.51 2.64 17.94
C ARG A 71 23.07 2.27 17.96
N GLN A 72 22.77 1.02 18.29
CA GLN A 72 21.37 0.58 18.31
C GLN A 72 20.63 1.37 19.40
N TYR A 73 21.30 1.68 20.51
CA TYR A 73 20.75 2.51 21.58
C TYR A 73 20.59 3.98 21.17
N ASP A 74 21.55 4.59 20.47
CA ASP A 74 21.41 5.97 19.97
C ASP A 74 20.29 6.08 18.92
N ALA A 75 20.24 5.12 17.98
CA ALA A 75 19.20 5.07 16.95
C ALA A 75 17.82 4.73 17.55
N ALA A 76 17.76 3.86 18.56
CA ALA A 76 16.52 3.58 19.31
C ALA A 76 16.07 4.81 20.09
N SER A 77 16.98 5.56 20.71
CA SER A 77 16.65 6.80 21.41
C SER A 77 16.04 7.83 20.45
N TYR A 78 16.63 7.99 19.26
CA TYR A 78 16.09 8.89 18.23
C TYR A 78 14.74 8.39 17.66
N HIS A 79 14.62 7.09 17.36
CA HIS A 79 13.35 6.49 16.94
C HIS A 79 12.26 6.67 18.01
N GLY A 80 12.61 6.50 19.29
CA GLY A 80 11.74 6.72 20.44
C GLY A 80 11.35 8.19 20.60
N PHE A 81 12.27 9.13 20.35
CA PHE A 81 11.94 10.55 20.30
C PHE A 81 10.91 10.85 19.19
N CYS A 82 11.13 10.34 17.97
CA CYS A 82 10.17 10.50 16.88
C CYS A 82 8.81 9.87 17.21
N ALA A 83 8.78 8.68 17.81
CA ALA A 83 7.57 8.02 18.27
C ALA A 83 6.79 8.84 19.30
N ARG A 84 7.47 9.41 20.30
CA ARG A 84 6.85 10.31 21.29
C ARG A 84 6.31 11.59 20.66
N MET A 85 7.04 12.17 19.70
CA MET A 85 6.59 13.36 18.97
C MET A 85 5.36 13.07 18.11
N ALA A 86 5.32 11.91 17.45
CA ALA A 86 4.16 11.45 16.68
C ALA A 86 2.94 11.25 17.59
N ALA A 87 3.09 10.54 18.70
CA ALA A 87 2.01 10.32 19.68
C ALA A 87 1.47 11.64 20.27
N ARG A 88 2.33 12.63 20.48
CA ARG A 88 1.93 13.98 20.93
C ARG A 88 1.20 14.77 19.85
N LYS A 89 1.73 14.78 18.62
CA LYS A 89 1.14 15.51 17.48
C LYS A 89 -0.23 14.95 17.11
N TYR A 90 -0.40 13.64 17.20
CA TYR A 90 -1.61 12.91 16.84
C TYR A 90 -2.27 12.30 18.08
N SER A 91 -2.44 13.11 19.12
CA SER A 91 -3.05 12.66 20.38
C SER A 91 -4.43 12.03 20.14
N GLY A 92 -4.65 10.84 20.71
CA GLY A 92 -5.88 10.07 20.55
C GLY A 92 -5.79 8.99 19.47
N HIS A 93 -4.87 9.10 18.50
CA HIS A 93 -4.67 8.05 17.50
C HIS A 93 -3.73 6.95 18.02
N PRO A 94 -4.01 5.66 17.72
CA PRO A 94 -3.14 4.58 18.14
C PRO A 94 -1.80 4.65 17.41
N LEU A 95 -0.71 4.58 18.16
CA LEU A 95 0.64 4.57 17.61
C LEU A 95 1.06 3.14 17.23
N VAL A 96 1.47 2.95 15.98
CA VAL A 96 2.08 1.71 15.50
C VAL A 96 3.54 1.98 15.17
N LEU A 97 4.44 1.10 15.60
CA LEU A 97 5.84 1.15 15.17
C LEU A 97 6.07 0.14 14.06
N ALA A 98 6.81 0.54 13.03
CA ALA A 98 7.16 -0.33 11.93
C ALA A 98 8.63 -0.18 11.59
N GLY A 99 9.23 -1.25 11.07
CA GLY A 99 10.58 -1.15 10.55
C GLY A 99 10.96 -2.24 9.57
N ARG A 100 11.93 -1.92 8.71
CA ARG A 100 12.61 -2.88 7.84
C ARG A 100 13.94 -3.28 8.43
N SER A 101 14.25 -4.57 8.47
CA SER A 101 15.56 -5.06 8.91
C SER A 101 15.91 -4.52 10.29
N LEU A 102 17.09 -3.92 10.48
CA LEU A 102 17.48 -3.30 11.75
C LEU A 102 16.46 -2.26 12.25
N GLY A 103 15.76 -1.57 11.36
CA GLY A 103 14.66 -0.67 11.74
C GLY A 103 13.56 -1.38 12.53
N SER A 104 13.27 -2.65 12.23
CA SER A 104 12.30 -3.45 13.00
C SER A 104 12.81 -3.81 14.39
N ARG A 105 14.11 -4.09 14.53
CA ARG A 105 14.77 -4.28 15.83
C ARG A 105 14.71 -3.00 16.67
N LEU A 106 14.93 -1.84 16.06
CA LEU A 106 14.77 -0.55 16.74
C LEU A 106 13.34 -0.33 17.22
N SER A 107 12.32 -0.65 16.42
CA SER A 107 10.92 -0.55 16.85
C SER A 107 10.61 -1.43 18.07
N CYS A 108 11.12 -2.67 18.10
CA CYS A 108 10.99 -3.54 19.28
C CYS A 108 11.74 -2.98 20.49
N LEU A 109 12.96 -2.45 20.31
CA LEU A 109 13.72 -1.83 21.40
C LEU A 109 13.01 -0.62 22.00
N VAL A 110 12.45 0.24 21.16
CA VAL A 110 11.71 1.42 21.59
C VAL A 110 10.46 1.03 22.37
N GLU A 111 9.69 0.07 21.87
CA GLU A 111 8.52 -0.40 22.61
C GLU A 111 8.91 -1.00 23.97
N ALA A 112 9.98 -1.80 24.02
CA ALA A 112 10.41 -2.45 25.24
C ALA A 112 10.98 -1.48 26.31
N LYS A 113 11.67 -0.41 25.89
CA LYS A 113 12.54 0.39 26.79
C LYS A 113 12.21 1.88 26.91
N GLU A 114 11.51 2.48 25.93
CA GLU A 114 11.39 3.95 25.84
C GLU A 114 10.07 4.52 26.40
N GLY A 115 9.25 3.68 27.05
CA GLY A 115 8.05 4.12 27.77
C GLY A 115 6.98 4.76 26.89
N VAL A 116 6.92 4.38 25.60
CA VAL A 116 5.93 4.86 24.64
C VAL A 116 4.78 3.86 24.59
N GLU A 117 3.54 4.33 24.69
CA GLU A 117 2.37 3.48 24.50
C GLU A 117 2.20 3.14 23.01
N VAL A 118 2.50 1.90 22.67
CA VAL A 118 2.47 1.39 21.29
C VAL A 118 1.33 0.37 21.17
N ALA A 119 0.47 0.55 20.18
CA ALA A 119 -0.68 -0.32 19.92
C ALA A 119 -0.26 -1.64 19.27
N ALA A 120 0.78 -1.62 18.42
CA ALA A 120 1.35 -2.80 17.77
C ALA A 120 2.71 -2.48 17.13
N VAL A 121 3.51 -3.52 16.88
CA VAL A 121 4.78 -3.45 16.15
C VAL A 121 4.73 -4.29 14.87
N ILE A 122 5.20 -3.72 13.76
CA ILE A 122 5.31 -4.36 12.45
C ILE A 122 6.79 -4.59 12.12
N CYS A 123 7.22 -5.84 12.08
CA CYS A 123 8.58 -6.21 11.75
C CYS A 123 8.69 -6.74 10.31
N LEU A 124 9.35 -6.00 9.43
CA LEU A 124 9.56 -6.39 8.02
C LEU A 124 10.98 -6.89 7.81
N GLY A 125 11.15 -8.22 7.73
CA GLY A 125 12.45 -8.86 7.60
C GLY A 125 13.29 -8.69 8.86
N TYR A 126 12.84 -9.19 10.02
CA TYR A 126 13.53 -8.99 11.30
C TYR A 126 14.87 -9.74 11.32
N PRO A 127 16.02 -9.12 11.62
CA PRO A 127 17.33 -9.77 11.46
C PRO A 127 17.83 -10.45 12.75
N LEU A 128 17.32 -11.63 13.13
CA LEU A 128 17.80 -12.38 14.32
C LEU A 128 19.31 -12.63 14.36
N GLU A 129 19.94 -12.76 13.20
CA GLU A 129 21.37 -12.96 13.05
C GLU A 129 22.04 -11.69 12.53
N GLY A 130 23.11 -11.28 13.21
CA GLY A 130 23.98 -10.20 12.75
C GLY A 130 24.76 -10.60 11.49
N MET A 131 25.45 -9.63 10.89
CA MET A 131 26.20 -9.86 9.63
C MET A 131 27.34 -10.90 9.77
N THR A 132 27.76 -11.21 10.99
CA THR A 132 28.79 -12.21 11.32
C THR A 132 28.21 -13.61 11.58
N GLY A 133 26.88 -13.78 11.52
CA GLY A 133 26.20 -15.05 11.83
C GLY A 133 26.06 -15.34 13.33
N ALA A 134 26.52 -14.44 14.20
CA ALA A 134 26.19 -14.48 15.62
C ALA A 134 24.69 -14.19 15.79
N VAL A 135 24.03 -15.01 16.61
CA VAL A 135 22.69 -14.69 17.09
C VAL A 135 22.82 -13.43 17.94
N GLU A 136 22.19 -12.33 17.53
CA GLU A 136 22.10 -11.17 18.41
C GLU A 136 21.12 -11.53 19.51
N ASP A 137 21.54 -11.37 20.77
CA ASP A 137 20.72 -11.69 21.93
C ASP A 137 19.54 -10.70 21.97
N ASP A 138 18.41 -11.09 21.39
CA ASP A 138 17.23 -10.23 21.23
C ASP A 138 16.40 -10.20 22.52
N GLU A 139 17.04 -9.85 23.65
CA GLU A 139 16.37 -9.58 24.93
C GLU A 139 15.20 -8.61 24.76
N ALA A 140 15.32 -7.68 23.80
CA ALA A 140 14.26 -6.75 23.43
C ALA A 140 12.95 -7.47 23.09
N LEU A 141 12.98 -8.52 22.27
CA LEU A 141 11.78 -9.27 21.88
C LEU A 141 11.09 -9.93 23.08
N MET A 142 11.86 -10.32 24.11
CA MET A 142 11.29 -10.89 25.33
C MET A 142 10.64 -9.83 26.23
N GLN A 143 11.07 -8.57 26.10
CA GLN A 143 10.56 -7.45 26.88
C GLN A 143 9.39 -6.73 26.21
N VAL A 144 9.19 -6.93 24.90
CA VAL A 144 8.09 -6.31 24.16
C VAL A 144 6.73 -6.74 24.72
N LYS A 145 5.82 -5.79 24.93
CA LYS A 145 4.47 -6.04 25.48
C LYS A 145 3.38 -5.86 24.44
N ALA A 146 3.55 -4.92 23.51
CA ALA A 146 2.64 -4.71 22.40
C ALA A 146 2.57 -5.94 21.49
N PRO A 147 1.42 -6.18 20.84
CA PRO A 147 1.31 -7.19 19.79
C PRO A 147 2.34 -6.98 18.66
N VAL A 148 3.01 -8.05 18.22
CA VAL A 148 4.01 -8.00 17.14
C VAL A 148 3.62 -8.86 15.94
N ILE A 149 3.68 -8.32 14.73
CA ILE A 149 3.62 -9.12 13.51
C ILE A 149 4.98 -9.14 12.82
N PHE A 150 5.46 -10.34 12.52
CA PHE A 150 6.65 -10.58 11.71
C PHE A 150 6.23 -10.90 10.27
N VAL A 151 6.79 -10.18 9.30
CA VAL A 151 6.75 -10.55 7.88
C VAL A 151 8.15 -10.96 7.48
N GLN A 152 8.29 -12.20 7.03
CA GLN A 152 9.61 -12.83 6.90
C GLN A 152 9.73 -13.62 5.60
N GLY A 153 10.80 -13.40 4.83
CA GLY A 153 11.08 -14.20 3.64
C GLY A 153 11.49 -15.62 3.99
N SER A 154 10.98 -16.64 3.30
CA SER A 154 11.36 -18.04 3.58
C SER A 154 12.82 -18.38 3.22
N LYS A 155 13.50 -17.51 2.47
CA LYS A 155 14.91 -17.60 2.10
C LYS A 155 15.74 -16.48 2.74
N ASP A 156 15.25 -15.88 3.82
CA ASP A 156 16.01 -14.87 4.54
C ASP A 156 17.15 -15.52 5.36
N VAL A 157 18.38 -15.13 5.03
CA VAL A 157 19.59 -15.62 5.68
C VAL A 157 19.83 -14.96 7.04
N PHE A 158 19.31 -13.75 7.26
CA PHE A 158 19.50 -13.03 8.52
C PHE A 158 18.51 -13.48 9.60
N CYS A 159 17.52 -14.29 9.25
CA CYS A 159 16.53 -14.78 10.18
C CYS A 159 15.91 -16.09 9.69
N PRO A 160 16.62 -17.20 9.93
CA PRO A 160 16.11 -18.53 9.63
C PRO A 160 14.80 -18.78 10.37
N LEU A 161 13.75 -19.20 9.63
CA LEU A 161 12.39 -19.34 10.15
C LEU A 161 12.29 -20.25 11.39
N GLY A 162 13.09 -21.33 11.44
CA GLY A 162 13.10 -22.23 12.61
C GLY A 162 13.59 -21.55 13.89
N LYS A 163 14.56 -20.65 13.77
CA LYS A 163 15.05 -19.85 14.91
C LYS A 163 14.02 -18.80 15.32
N LEU A 164 13.41 -18.12 14.34
CA LEU A 164 12.34 -17.16 14.62
C LEU A 164 11.16 -17.80 15.34
N GLU A 165 10.74 -18.99 14.90
CA GLU A 165 9.67 -19.72 15.56
C GLU A 165 10.03 -20.08 17.02
N ALA A 166 11.28 -20.48 17.29
CA ALA A 166 11.76 -20.75 18.64
C ALA A 166 11.79 -19.48 19.52
N THR A 167 12.18 -18.34 18.95
CA THR A 167 12.17 -17.04 19.64
C THR A 167 10.75 -16.58 19.93
N ARG A 168 9.85 -16.63 18.93
CA ARG A 168 8.43 -16.23 19.04
C ARG A 168 7.68 -16.95 20.15
N LYS A 169 7.98 -18.24 20.37
CA LYS A 169 7.39 -19.04 21.46
C LYS A 169 7.80 -18.61 22.86
N LYS A 170 8.91 -17.87 22.98
CA LYS A 170 9.42 -17.35 24.25
C LYS A 170 9.01 -15.90 24.52
N MET A 171 8.47 -15.20 23.52
CA MET A 171 8.01 -13.82 23.66
C MET A 171 6.83 -13.72 24.63
N ASN A 172 6.78 -12.63 25.39
CA ASN A 172 5.76 -12.39 26.42
C ASN A 172 4.51 -11.65 25.88
N CYS A 173 4.45 -11.37 24.58
CA CYS A 173 3.34 -10.70 23.92
C CYS A 173 2.69 -11.56 22.83
N TYR A 174 1.48 -11.16 22.44
CA TYR A 174 0.82 -11.74 21.27
C TYR A 174 1.67 -11.50 20.02
N ASN A 175 1.92 -12.54 19.23
CA ASN A 175 2.70 -12.38 18.01
C ASN A 175 2.26 -13.29 16.87
N GLU A 176 2.35 -12.77 15.64
CA GLU A 176 2.04 -13.48 14.40
C GLU A 176 3.23 -13.49 13.44
N LEU A 177 3.25 -14.47 12.54
CA LEU A 177 4.26 -14.59 11.49
C LEU A 177 3.59 -14.82 10.15
N HIS A 178 3.84 -13.92 9.21
CA HIS A 178 3.55 -14.10 7.80
C HIS A 178 4.84 -14.45 7.05
N VAL A 179 4.88 -15.64 6.45
CA VAL A 179 6.02 -16.08 5.64
C VAL A 179 5.78 -15.72 4.17
N VAL A 180 6.70 -14.94 3.61
CA VAL A 180 6.78 -14.68 2.16
C VAL A 180 7.55 -15.81 1.50
N ASP A 181 6.83 -16.77 0.93
CA ASP A 181 7.45 -17.94 0.31
C ASP A 181 8.31 -17.58 -0.91
N GLY A 182 9.54 -18.10 -0.93
CA GLY A 182 10.55 -17.80 -1.94
C GLY A 182 11.24 -16.44 -1.75
N GLY A 183 10.80 -15.62 -0.80
CA GLY A 183 11.30 -14.28 -0.55
C GLY A 183 12.62 -14.28 0.22
N ASN A 184 13.52 -13.37 -0.16
CA ASN A 184 14.72 -13.07 0.63
C ASN A 184 14.42 -12.03 1.75
N HIS A 185 15.47 -11.49 2.36
CA HIS A 185 15.38 -10.46 3.42
C HIS A 185 14.56 -9.21 3.06
N SER A 186 14.52 -8.85 1.78
CA SER A 186 13.72 -7.72 1.28
C SER A 186 12.47 -8.18 0.54
N PHE A 187 12.05 -9.41 0.82
CA PHE A 187 10.91 -10.12 0.22
C PHE A 187 11.01 -10.36 -1.28
N ARG A 188 12.15 -10.10 -1.91
CA ARG A 188 12.34 -10.32 -3.34
C ARG A 188 12.36 -11.82 -3.62
N ILE A 189 11.50 -12.23 -4.55
CA ILE A 189 11.37 -13.62 -4.98
C ILE A 189 12.05 -13.80 -6.33
N GLY A 190 12.81 -14.89 -6.47
CA GLY A 190 13.42 -15.24 -7.75
C GLY A 190 12.37 -15.49 -8.84
N LYS A 191 12.62 -14.99 -10.05
CA LYS A 191 11.68 -15.07 -11.20
C LYS A 191 11.14 -16.48 -11.47
N ARG A 192 11.99 -17.51 -11.35
CA ARG A 192 11.57 -18.91 -11.55
C ARG A 192 10.51 -19.35 -10.53
N HIS A 193 10.63 -18.92 -9.28
CA HIS A 193 9.68 -19.24 -8.21
C HIS A 193 8.36 -18.51 -8.40
N LEU A 194 8.41 -17.23 -8.80
CA LEU A 194 7.22 -16.45 -9.16
C LEU A 194 6.47 -17.10 -10.33
N LEU A 195 7.17 -17.45 -11.42
CA LEU A 195 6.59 -18.10 -12.59
C LEU A 195 5.97 -19.47 -12.26
N ALA A 196 6.69 -20.31 -11.49
CA ALA A 196 6.21 -21.63 -11.12
C ALA A 196 4.91 -21.57 -10.29
N ASN A 197 4.74 -20.52 -9.49
CA ASN A 197 3.56 -20.33 -8.64
C ASN A 197 2.51 -19.38 -9.26
N GLN A 198 2.74 -18.88 -10.48
CA GLN A 198 1.87 -17.89 -11.15
C GLN A 198 1.61 -16.65 -10.28
N LEU A 199 2.63 -16.22 -9.54
CA LEU A 199 2.60 -15.04 -8.68
C LEU A 199 3.44 -13.92 -9.29
N THR A 200 3.08 -12.70 -8.98
CA THR A 200 3.92 -11.51 -9.16
C THR A 200 4.52 -11.07 -7.84
N GLN A 201 5.59 -10.26 -7.91
CA GLN A 201 6.21 -9.69 -6.71
C GLN A 201 5.21 -8.82 -5.94
N ASP A 202 4.42 -8.02 -6.65
CA ASP A 202 3.46 -7.08 -6.08
C ASP A 202 2.30 -7.81 -5.39
N GLU A 203 1.78 -8.90 -5.97
CA GLU A 203 0.73 -9.71 -5.33
C GLU A 203 1.18 -10.30 -3.99
N VAL A 204 2.45 -10.70 -3.92
CA VAL A 204 3.02 -11.24 -2.68
C VAL A 204 3.19 -10.15 -1.63
N GLU A 205 3.68 -8.97 -2.01
CA GLU A 205 3.84 -7.83 -1.11
C GLU A 205 2.47 -7.32 -0.62
N MET A 206 1.48 -7.21 -1.51
CA MET A 206 0.11 -6.84 -1.15
C MET A 206 -0.56 -7.86 -0.24
N LYS A 207 -0.31 -9.16 -0.45
CA LYS A 207 -0.79 -10.20 0.48
C LYS A 207 -0.18 -10.00 1.87
N ALA A 208 1.11 -9.71 1.95
CA ALA A 208 1.77 -9.44 3.23
C ALA A 208 1.16 -8.19 3.91
N VAL A 209 0.95 -7.12 3.16
CA VAL A 209 0.30 -5.88 3.65
C VAL A 209 -1.14 -6.14 4.11
N GLY A 210 -1.92 -6.94 3.38
CA GLY A 210 -3.28 -7.30 3.80
C GLY A 210 -3.30 -8.10 5.11
N VAL A 211 -2.31 -8.97 5.32
CA VAL A 211 -2.14 -9.68 6.60
C VAL A 211 -1.78 -8.72 7.73
N ILE A 212 -0.88 -7.77 7.48
CA ILE A 212 -0.57 -6.69 8.43
C ILE A 212 -1.84 -5.90 8.79
N ALA A 213 -2.64 -5.49 7.80
CA ALA A 213 -3.85 -4.74 8.04
C ALA A 213 -4.88 -5.51 8.88
N SER A 214 -5.06 -6.80 8.60
CA SER A 214 -5.91 -7.67 9.40
C SER A 214 -5.42 -7.77 10.86
N PHE A 215 -4.12 -7.95 11.06
CA PHE A 215 -3.49 -8.01 12.37
C PHE A 215 -3.71 -6.71 13.16
N ILE A 216 -3.33 -5.57 12.59
CA ILE A 216 -3.47 -4.26 13.23
C ILE A 216 -4.93 -3.97 13.57
N SER A 217 -5.86 -4.23 12.63
CA SER A 217 -7.29 -4.06 12.88
C SER A 217 -7.80 -4.94 14.02
N GLY A 218 -7.24 -6.14 14.21
CA GLY A 218 -7.52 -7.00 15.36
C GLY A 218 -7.02 -6.40 16.67
N CYS A 219 -5.81 -5.86 16.69
CA CYS A 219 -5.20 -5.19 17.85
C CYS A 219 -6.02 -3.98 18.29
N LEU A 220 -6.40 -3.10 17.35
CA LEU A 220 -7.16 -1.89 17.64
C LEU A 220 -8.59 -2.17 18.13
N ARG A 221 -9.15 -3.35 17.82
CA ARG A 221 -10.48 -3.76 18.30
C ARG A 221 -10.45 -4.39 19.70
N GLY A 222 -9.28 -4.47 20.36
CA GLY A 222 -9.14 -5.12 21.66
C GLY A 222 -9.40 -6.63 21.63
N ALA A 223 -9.46 -7.25 20.44
CA ALA A 223 -9.77 -8.67 20.28
C ALA A 223 -8.73 -9.60 20.93
N PHE A 224 -7.56 -9.06 21.28
CA PHE A 224 -6.43 -9.79 21.84
C PHE A 224 -6.18 -9.51 23.33
N LEU A 225 -6.90 -8.59 23.98
CA LEU A 225 -6.70 -8.18 25.38
C LEU A 225 -7.13 -9.23 26.44
N GLY A 226 -7.19 -10.53 26.09
CA GLY A 226 -7.60 -11.56 27.05
C GLY A 226 -7.43 -13.02 26.64
N ARG A 227 -6.73 -13.34 25.54
CA ARG A 227 -6.50 -14.75 25.17
C ARG A 227 -5.11 -15.19 25.62
N GLN A 228 -5.06 -15.91 26.74
CA GLN A 228 -3.93 -16.81 27.00
C GLN A 228 -3.79 -17.80 25.83
N VAL A 229 -2.53 -18.07 25.50
CA VAL A 229 -2.05 -18.90 24.40
C VAL A 229 -2.83 -20.21 24.28
N GLN A 230 -3.68 -20.30 23.25
CA GLN A 230 -3.98 -21.57 22.59
C GLN A 230 -3.88 -21.39 21.08
N GLN A 231 -3.04 -22.25 20.51
CA GLN A 231 -2.62 -22.34 19.13
C GLN A 231 -3.85 -22.49 18.21
N ILE A 232 -4.21 -21.44 17.47
CA ILE A 232 -5.24 -21.53 16.44
C ILE A 232 -4.58 -22.05 15.17
N GLN A 233 -4.95 -23.27 14.75
CA GLN A 233 -4.64 -23.78 13.42
C GLN A 233 -5.27 -22.85 12.37
N VAL A 234 -4.45 -22.42 11.42
CA VAL A 234 -4.85 -21.53 10.33
C VAL A 234 -5.80 -22.30 9.42
N ALA A 235 -7.11 -22.05 9.56
CA ALA A 235 -8.10 -22.48 8.58
C ALA A 235 -8.14 -21.45 7.45
N SER A 236 -7.89 -21.91 6.23
CA SER A 236 -8.10 -21.16 5.00
C SER A 236 -9.59 -20.86 4.82
N THR A 237 -10.03 -19.68 5.22
CA THR A 237 -11.36 -19.16 4.87
C THR A 237 -11.19 -17.87 4.09
N LEU A 238 -11.43 -17.95 2.77
CA LEU A 238 -11.79 -16.79 1.97
C LEU A 238 -13.01 -16.13 2.62
N PHE A 239 -12.87 -14.88 3.06
CA PHE A 239 -14.02 -14.07 3.38
C PHE A 239 -14.65 -13.54 2.09
N PRO A 240 -15.97 -13.72 1.88
CA PRO A 240 -16.69 -12.97 0.87
C PRO A 240 -16.86 -11.52 1.34
N LEU A 241 -16.54 -10.58 0.47
CA LEU A 241 -16.86 -9.16 0.65
C LEU A 241 -18.39 -9.01 0.64
N ASN A 242 -18.98 -8.80 1.80
CA ASN A 242 -20.40 -8.44 1.90
C ASN A 242 -20.59 -6.98 1.48
N HIS A 243 -21.32 -6.79 0.38
CA HIS A 243 -21.90 -5.52 -0.02
C HIS A 243 -22.88 -5.05 1.05
N HIS A 244 -22.55 -3.97 1.77
CA HIS A 244 -23.58 -3.19 2.46
C HIS A 244 -24.39 -2.44 1.40
N GLN A 245 -25.61 -2.91 1.14
CA GLN A 245 -26.65 -2.09 0.54
C GLN A 245 -27.11 -1.11 1.61
N ASN A 246 -26.76 0.17 1.46
CA ASN A 246 -27.46 1.24 2.16
C ASN A 246 -28.59 1.72 1.24
N LYS A 247 -29.82 1.37 1.59
CA LYS A 247 -31.03 1.95 1.01
C LYS A 247 -31.32 3.23 1.77
N ASP A 248 -30.93 4.37 1.21
CA ASP A 248 -31.60 5.63 1.48
C ASP A 248 -32.25 6.12 0.19
N ALA A 249 -33.56 6.33 0.28
CA ALA A 249 -34.41 6.79 -0.80
C ALA A 249 -34.23 8.30 -1.02
N GLY A 250 -33.91 8.69 -2.25
CA GLY A 250 -33.81 10.09 -2.65
C GLY A 250 -33.68 10.22 -4.17
N ASN A 251 -34.82 10.33 -4.84
CA ASN A 251 -35.02 10.44 -6.29
C ASN A 251 -34.10 11.45 -7.00
N THR A 252 -33.15 10.97 -7.83
CA THR A 252 -32.66 11.63 -9.06
C THR A 252 -32.16 10.55 -10.04
N SER A 253 -32.37 10.72 -11.36
CA SER A 253 -32.13 9.67 -12.37
C SER A 253 -30.71 9.04 -12.27
N SER A 254 -30.62 7.80 -11.79
CA SER A 254 -29.33 7.12 -11.56
C SER A 254 -28.68 6.76 -12.91
N SER A 255 -27.68 7.51 -13.35
CA SER A 255 -26.77 7.01 -14.40
C SER A 255 -26.02 5.82 -13.86
N LEU A 256 -26.02 4.72 -14.62
CA LEU A 256 -25.17 3.58 -14.34
C LEU A 256 -23.69 4.02 -14.25
N SER A 257 -23.00 3.56 -13.21
CA SER A 257 -21.56 3.75 -13.02
C SER A 257 -20.77 3.25 -14.23
N PRO A 258 -19.70 3.92 -14.67
CA PRO A 258 -18.95 3.50 -15.85
C PRO A 258 -18.14 2.21 -15.60
N VAL A 259 -17.83 1.49 -16.68
CA VAL A 259 -16.80 0.45 -16.70
C VAL A 259 -15.58 0.98 -17.46
N VAL A 260 -14.40 0.82 -16.88
CA VAL A 260 -13.14 1.30 -17.47
C VAL A 260 -12.34 0.11 -17.98
N VAL A 261 -11.88 0.17 -19.22
CA VAL A 261 -10.84 -0.73 -19.74
C VAL A 261 -9.53 0.03 -19.74
N PHE A 262 -8.58 -0.40 -18.91
CA PHE A 262 -7.32 0.31 -18.66
C PHE A 262 -6.11 -0.48 -19.17
N ALA A 263 -5.54 0.00 -20.27
CA ALA A 263 -4.44 -0.68 -20.96
C ALA A 263 -3.05 -0.28 -20.42
N PRO A 264 -2.14 -1.26 -20.26
CA PRO A 264 -0.76 -0.98 -19.88
C PRO A 264 0.04 -0.34 -21.02
N GLY A 265 1.13 0.33 -20.64
CA GLY A 265 2.11 0.89 -21.56
C GLY A 265 3.13 -0.15 -22.04
N SER A 266 4.12 0.27 -22.84
CA SER A 266 5.06 -0.68 -23.47
C SER A 266 6.08 -1.29 -22.49
N SER A 267 6.27 -0.68 -21.33
CA SER A 267 7.38 -0.96 -20.40
C SER A 267 7.01 -1.83 -19.20
N ALA A 268 5.72 -1.99 -18.89
CA ALA A 268 5.25 -2.69 -17.70
C ALA A 268 3.90 -3.37 -17.92
N PRO A 269 3.68 -4.58 -17.39
CA PRO A 269 2.39 -5.27 -17.45
C PRO A 269 1.31 -4.55 -16.61
N SER A 270 0.07 -4.95 -16.80
CA SER A 270 -1.08 -4.56 -15.97
C SER A 270 -0.90 -4.85 -14.48
N SER A 271 -0.05 -5.83 -14.14
CA SER A 271 0.32 -6.16 -12.76
C SER A 271 1.38 -5.24 -12.15
N SER A 272 1.86 -4.23 -12.86
CA SER A 272 2.83 -3.29 -12.31
C SER A 272 2.23 -2.36 -11.27
N SER A 273 3.00 -2.00 -10.25
CA SER A 273 2.57 -1.13 -9.14
C SER A 273 1.96 0.19 -9.64
N TRP A 274 2.51 0.76 -10.71
CA TRP A 274 1.93 1.95 -11.34
C TRP A 274 0.52 1.69 -11.91
N MET A 275 0.33 0.61 -12.68
CA MET A 275 -0.96 0.27 -13.27
C MET A 275 -2.01 -0.06 -12.22
N PHE A 276 -1.62 -0.78 -11.17
CA PHE A 276 -2.51 -1.12 -10.07
C PHE A 276 -2.94 0.11 -9.26
N ARG A 277 -1.98 0.97 -8.89
CA ARG A 277 -2.28 2.23 -8.18
C ARG A 277 -3.23 3.11 -8.99
N TRP A 278 -2.96 3.28 -10.28
CA TRP A 278 -3.86 4.03 -11.19
C TRP A 278 -5.21 3.36 -11.39
N LYS A 279 -5.28 2.01 -11.39
CA LYS A 279 -6.55 1.28 -11.41
C LYS A 279 -7.41 1.65 -10.20
N VAL A 280 -6.85 1.69 -9.00
CA VAL A 280 -7.58 2.05 -7.76
C VAL A 280 -8.02 3.51 -7.81
N MET A 281 -7.11 4.44 -8.13
CA MET A 281 -7.43 5.86 -8.22
C MET A 281 -8.54 6.15 -9.26
N LEU A 282 -8.46 5.54 -10.44
CA LEU A 282 -9.49 5.66 -11.48
C LEU A 282 -10.83 5.06 -11.05
N LYS A 283 -10.80 3.92 -10.33
CA LYS A 283 -12.03 3.29 -9.84
C LYS A 283 -12.76 4.23 -8.88
N ASN A 284 -12.04 4.82 -7.94
CA ASN A 284 -12.59 5.72 -6.94
C ASN A 284 -13.06 7.05 -7.56
N ALA A 285 -12.20 7.69 -8.37
CA ALA A 285 -12.49 9.01 -8.92
C ALA A 285 -13.64 9.03 -9.94
N LEU A 286 -13.88 7.90 -10.63
CA LEU A 286 -14.96 7.77 -11.60
C LEU A 286 -16.21 7.12 -11.02
N ASP A 287 -16.18 6.69 -9.75
CA ASP A 287 -17.18 5.80 -9.15
C ASP A 287 -17.47 4.60 -10.09
N ALA A 288 -16.40 4.01 -10.64
CA ALA A 288 -16.51 2.99 -11.66
C ALA A 288 -16.89 1.64 -11.06
N ILE A 289 -17.80 0.91 -11.72
CA ILE A 289 -18.20 -0.43 -11.29
C ILE A 289 -17.02 -1.39 -11.33
N GLU A 290 -16.17 -1.26 -12.36
CA GLU A 290 -14.96 -2.04 -12.52
C GLU A 290 -13.93 -1.28 -13.37
N VAL A 291 -12.65 -1.54 -13.08
CA VAL A 291 -11.53 -1.12 -13.92
C VAL A 291 -10.80 -2.38 -14.37
N ILE A 292 -11.07 -2.79 -15.61
CA ILE A 292 -10.52 -3.99 -16.23
C ILE A 292 -9.13 -3.66 -16.76
N THR A 293 -8.13 -4.28 -16.17
CA THR A 293 -6.75 -4.25 -16.66
C THR A 293 -6.41 -5.58 -17.34
N PHE A 294 -5.46 -5.58 -18.27
CA PHE A 294 -5.07 -6.77 -19.02
C PHE A 294 -3.63 -6.70 -19.49
N ASP A 295 -3.02 -7.86 -19.77
CA ASP A 295 -1.71 -7.95 -20.40
C ASP A 295 -1.83 -8.25 -21.89
N TYR A 296 -1.03 -7.55 -22.70
CA TYR A 296 -0.95 -7.89 -24.12
C TYR A 296 -0.21 -9.22 -24.30
N PRO A 297 -0.59 -10.06 -25.29
CA PRO A 297 0.03 -11.37 -25.48
C PRO A 297 1.55 -11.33 -25.69
N TYR A 298 2.10 -10.22 -26.20
CA TYR A 298 3.55 -10.08 -26.41
C TYR A 298 4.34 -9.83 -25.10
N MET A 299 3.65 -9.42 -24.03
CA MET A 299 4.23 -9.23 -22.69
C MET A 299 4.41 -10.56 -21.95
N ILE A 300 3.70 -11.61 -22.40
CA ILE A 300 3.71 -12.95 -21.81
C ILE A 300 4.86 -13.75 -22.46
N GLY A 301 6.04 -13.79 -21.80
CA GLY A 301 7.20 -14.59 -22.24
C GLY A 301 8.57 -14.10 -21.72
N GLU A 302 9.60 -14.96 -21.75
CA GLU A 302 10.93 -14.73 -21.15
C GLU A 302 11.76 -13.60 -21.77
N LYS A 303 11.41 -13.12 -22.98
CA LYS A 303 12.12 -12.04 -23.67
C LYS A 303 11.21 -10.83 -23.83
N LYS A 304 11.67 -9.65 -23.41
CA LYS A 304 11.04 -8.36 -23.72
C LYS A 304 10.94 -8.22 -25.24
N ARG A 305 9.75 -8.45 -25.80
CA ARG A 305 9.47 -8.27 -27.23
C ARG A 305 8.96 -6.85 -27.43
N ALA A 306 9.47 -6.18 -28.46
CA ALA A 306 8.93 -4.89 -28.84
C ALA A 306 7.43 -5.05 -29.17
N PRO A 307 6.59 -4.05 -28.85
CA PRO A 307 5.17 -4.12 -29.17
C PRO A 307 4.98 -4.44 -30.66
N PRO A 308 4.04 -5.34 -31.00
CA PRO A 308 3.66 -5.59 -32.38
C PRO A 308 3.05 -4.32 -32.98
N LYS A 309 2.87 -4.30 -34.31
CA LYS A 309 2.25 -3.16 -34.99
C LYS A 309 0.87 -2.85 -34.40
N ALA A 310 0.50 -1.57 -34.43
CA ALA A 310 -0.71 -1.05 -33.79
C ALA A 310 -1.98 -1.82 -34.19
N GLU A 311 -2.08 -2.31 -35.44
CA GLU A 311 -3.26 -3.03 -35.92
C GLU A 311 -3.51 -4.33 -35.14
N ARG A 312 -2.45 -5.00 -34.68
CA ARG A 312 -2.55 -6.22 -33.87
C ARG A 312 -2.98 -5.90 -32.44
N LEU A 313 -2.51 -4.78 -31.89
CA LEU A 313 -2.93 -4.30 -30.57
C LEU A 313 -4.39 -3.87 -30.57
N VAL A 314 -4.84 -3.18 -31.63
CA VAL A 314 -6.25 -2.77 -31.79
C VAL A 314 -7.18 -3.97 -31.82
N ARG A 315 -6.82 -5.07 -32.51
CA ARG A 315 -7.64 -6.30 -32.50
C ARG A 315 -7.80 -6.85 -31.08
N PHE A 316 -6.70 -6.99 -30.35
CA PHE A 316 -6.74 -7.48 -28.97
C PHE A 316 -7.57 -6.56 -28.06
N HIS A 317 -7.39 -5.24 -28.18
CA HIS A 317 -8.15 -4.27 -27.40
C HIS A 317 -9.65 -4.34 -27.69
N LYS A 318 -10.04 -4.57 -28.96
CA LYS A 318 -11.46 -4.78 -29.34
C LYS A 318 -12.07 -6.01 -28.67
N ASP A 319 -11.32 -7.10 -28.55
CA ASP A 319 -11.80 -8.32 -27.91
C ASP A 319 -12.04 -8.12 -26.41
N ILE A 320 -11.14 -7.39 -25.73
CA ILE A 320 -11.32 -7.00 -24.31
C ILE A 320 -12.53 -6.08 -24.14
N VAL A 321 -12.70 -5.11 -25.02
CA VAL A 321 -13.85 -4.20 -25.02
C VAL A 321 -15.16 -4.95 -25.22
N LYS A 322 -15.19 -5.92 -26.14
CA LYS A 322 -16.36 -6.77 -26.36
C LYS A 322 -16.72 -7.55 -25.09
N GLN A 323 -15.75 -8.20 -24.47
CA GLN A 323 -15.96 -8.92 -23.20
C GLN A 323 -16.44 -8.00 -22.07
N ALA A 324 -15.88 -6.79 -21.98
CA ALA A 324 -16.29 -5.80 -20.97
C ALA A 324 -17.75 -5.35 -21.18
N THR A 325 -18.14 -5.06 -22.41
CA THR A 325 -19.51 -4.63 -22.75
C THR A 325 -20.55 -5.74 -22.60
N GLU A 326 -20.18 -6.99 -22.88
CA GLU A 326 -21.02 -8.17 -22.62
C GLU A 326 -21.21 -8.41 -21.13
N LYS A 327 -20.14 -8.22 -20.32
CA LYS A 327 -20.18 -8.43 -18.86
C LYS A 327 -20.92 -7.32 -18.11
N TYR A 328 -20.85 -6.07 -18.60
CA TYR A 328 -21.47 -4.90 -17.96
C TYR A 328 -22.41 -4.17 -18.95
N PRO A 329 -23.54 -4.79 -19.33
CA PRO A 329 -24.46 -4.23 -20.31
C PRO A 329 -25.08 -2.91 -19.81
N GLY A 330 -25.14 -1.91 -20.68
CA GLY A 330 -25.75 -0.60 -20.37
C GLY A 330 -24.85 0.36 -19.58
N HIS A 331 -23.75 -0.10 -18.98
CA HIS A 331 -22.78 0.75 -18.31
C HIS A 331 -21.96 1.56 -19.35
N PRO A 332 -21.71 2.87 -19.12
CA PRO A 332 -20.83 3.65 -19.99
C PRO A 332 -19.42 3.05 -20.03
N LEU A 333 -18.92 2.77 -21.24
CA LEU A 333 -17.57 2.26 -21.44
C LEU A 333 -16.56 3.40 -21.58
N ILE A 334 -15.49 3.36 -20.78
CA ILE A 334 -14.35 4.27 -20.83
C ILE A 334 -13.11 3.48 -21.21
N LEU A 335 -12.35 3.98 -22.19
CA LEU A 335 -11.04 3.43 -22.54
C LEU A 335 -9.95 4.34 -21.99
N ALA A 336 -9.08 3.80 -21.17
CA ALA A 336 -7.91 4.47 -20.61
C ALA A 336 -6.65 3.68 -20.96
N GLY A 337 -5.49 4.34 -20.96
CA GLY A 337 -4.25 3.62 -21.15
C GLY A 337 -3.01 4.46 -20.90
N LYS A 338 -1.94 3.79 -20.45
CA LYS A 338 -0.61 4.37 -20.37
C LYS A 338 0.06 4.38 -21.75
N ALA A 339 0.89 5.39 -22.00
CA ALA A 339 1.60 5.54 -23.26
C ALA A 339 2.40 4.27 -23.65
N MET A 340 2.26 3.87 -24.91
CA MET A 340 3.07 2.84 -25.55
C MET A 340 4.26 3.56 -26.18
N GLY A 341 5.44 3.49 -25.57
CA GLY A 341 6.62 4.28 -25.98
C GLY A 341 6.94 4.16 -27.48
N ALA A 342 7.36 5.28 -28.08
CA ALA A 342 7.83 5.31 -29.47
C ALA A 342 9.23 4.66 -29.58
N ARG A 343 9.49 3.95 -30.68
CA ARG A 343 10.83 3.44 -31.00
C ARG A 343 11.65 4.60 -31.56
N GLN A 344 12.74 4.98 -30.87
CA GLN A 344 13.90 5.54 -31.57
C GLN A 344 15.19 5.15 -30.84
N LYS A 345 16.08 4.48 -31.57
CA LYS A 345 17.47 4.32 -31.16
C LYS A 345 18.13 5.68 -31.30
N GLY A 346 18.65 6.23 -30.21
CA GLY A 346 19.77 7.19 -30.24
C GLY A 346 19.45 8.67 -30.42
N SER A 347 18.47 9.24 -29.71
CA SER A 347 18.47 10.68 -29.43
C SER A 347 17.92 11.00 -28.05
N ASN A 348 18.44 12.05 -27.42
CA ASN A 348 17.99 12.63 -26.14
C ASN A 348 16.65 13.38 -26.28
N ASP A 349 15.79 12.99 -27.22
CA ASP A 349 14.61 13.77 -27.58
C ASP A 349 13.38 13.44 -26.73
N VAL A 350 12.70 14.51 -26.34
CA VAL A 350 11.37 14.57 -25.73
C VAL A 350 10.40 13.65 -26.48
N PHE A 351 9.98 12.54 -25.86
CA PHE A 351 9.13 11.50 -26.46
C PHE A 351 7.77 12.01 -27.02
N CYS A 352 7.37 13.25 -26.68
CA CYS A 352 6.23 13.97 -27.28
C CYS A 352 6.29 15.46 -26.91
N PRO A 353 6.77 16.37 -27.79
CA PRO A 353 6.76 17.80 -27.53
C PRO A 353 5.31 18.34 -27.41
N PHE A 354 5.07 19.25 -26.46
CA PHE A 354 3.73 19.79 -26.21
C PHE A 354 3.09 20.44 -27.44
N ASP A 355 3.86 21.20 -28.23
CA ASP A 355 3.37 21.86 -29.45
C ASP A 355 2.87 20.86 -30.49
N MET A 356 3.55 19.71 -30.59
CA MET A 356 3.15 18.63 -31.49
C MET A 356 1.84 17.98 -31.02
N LEU A 357 1.72 17.70 -29.72
CA LEU A 357 0.50 17.14 -29.14
C LEU A 357 -0.68 18.11 -29.29
N GLN A 358 -0.45 19.41 -29.09
CA GLN A 358 -1.46 20.45 -29.25
C GLN A 358 -1.92 20.57 -30.72
N SER A 359 -0.98 20.50 -31.66
CA SER A 359 -1.29 20.50 -33.10
C SER A 359 -2.11 19.28 -33.53
N VAL A 360 -1.83 18.10 -32.96
CA VAL A 360 -2.63 16.89 -33.20
C VAL A 360 -4.01 17.03 -32.56
N ARG A 361 -4.09 17.54 -31.33
CA ARG A 361 -5.33 17.73 -30.59
C ARG A 361 -6.31 18.66 -31.33
N GLN A 362 -5.82 19.74 -31.92
CA GLN A 362 -6.64 20.67 -32.72
C GLN A 362 -7.27 20.02 -33.95
N LYS A 363 -6.69 18.93 -34.46
CA LYS A 363 -7.23 18.17 -35.61
C LYS A 363 -8.24 17.10 -35.21
N LEU A 364 -8.40 16.81 -33.92
CA LEU A 364 -9.37 15.84 -33.44
C LEU A 364 -10.80 16.38 -33.64
N LYS A 365 -11.64 15.60 -34.31
CA LYS A 365 -13.06 15.94 -34.53
C LYS A 365 -13.93 15.74 -33.28
N CYS A 366 -13.36 15.18 -32.21
CA CYS A 366 -14.03 14.91 -30.95
C CYS A 366 -13.54 15.85 -29.85
N ARG A 367 -14.33 15.97 -28.78
CA ARG A 367 -13.95 16.72 -27.59
C ARG A 367 -12.65 16.17 -27.03
N SER A 368 -11.71 17.06 -26.72
CA SER A 368 -10.40 16.70 -26.18
C SER A 368 -9.95 17.73 -25.14
N ARG A 369 -9.27 17.26 -24.09
CA ARG A 369 -8.64 18.06 -23.04
C ARG A 369 -7.19 17.61 -22.89
N LEU A 370 -6.28 18.57 -22.73
CA LEU A 370 -4.91 18.32 -22.31
C LEU A 370 -4.79 18.76 -20.86
N HIS A 371 -4.27 17.89 -20.02
CA HIS A 371 -3.86 18.18 -18.65
C HIS A 371 -2.36 17.92 -18.56
N VAL A 372 -1.62 18.83 -17.93
CA VAL A 372 -0.17 18.74 -17.77
C VAL A 372 0.11 18.53 -16.29
N VAL A 373 0.92 17.53 -15.98
CA VAL A 373 1.42 17.31 -14.61
C VAL A 373 2.76 18.04 -14.52
N ASP A 374 2.80 19.09 -13.69
CA ASP A 374 3.98 19.92 -13.55
C ASP A 374 5.16 19.11 -13.00
N GLY A 375 6.35 19.31 -13.58
CA GLY A 375 7.55 18.53 -13.27
C GLY A 375 7.49 17.05 -13.65
N GLY A 376 6.40 16.58 -14.29
CA GLY A 376 6.18 15.19 -14.68
C GLY A 376 6.96 14.77 -15.93
N ASP A 377 7.59 13.60 -15.87
CA ASP A 377 8.16 12.94 -17.05
C ASP A 377 7.09 12.21 -17.90
N HIS A 378 7.51 11.50 -18.95
CA HIS A 378 6.60 10.73 -19.82
C HIS A 378 5.86 9.57 -19.13
N SER A 379 6.30 9.17 -17.94
CA SER A 379 5.62 8.21 -17.07
C SER A 379 4.77 8.89 -15.99
N LEU A 380 4.63 10.22 -16.05
CA LEU A 380 3.99 11.09 -15.06
C LEU A 380 4.71 11.08 -13.70
N LYS A 381 6.00 10.71 -13.67
CA LYS A 381 6.81 10.77 -12.46
C LYS A 381 7.32 12.20 -12.31
N ILE A 382 6.96 12.87 -11.22
CA ILE A 382 7.46 14.22 -10.94
C ILE A 382 8.92 14.16 -10.48
N SER A 383 9.73 15.12 -10.93
CA SER A 383 11.16 15.19 -10.63
C SER A 383 11.43 15.42 -9.14
N VAL A 384 12.65 15.09 -8.68
CA VAL A 384 13.03 15.34 -7.27
C VAL A 384 13.11 16.83 -7.00
N GLU A 385 13.55 17.60 -7.99
CA GLU A 385 13.66 19.05 -7.95
C GLU A 385 12.28 19.69 -7.74
N GLN A 386 11.26 19.24 -8.49
CA GLN A 386 9.89 19.70 -8.34
C GLN A 386 9.37 19.45 -6.93
N LYS A 387 9.52 18.22 -6.43
CA LYS A 387 9.08 17.83 -5.07
C LYS A 387 9.72 18.68 -3.98
N LEU A 388 10.98 19.07 -4.16
CA LEU A 388 11.71 19.91 -3.21
C LEU A 388 11.30 21.39 -3.31
N GLU A 389 10.91 21.84 -4.49
CA GLU A 389 10.52 23.23 -4.76
C GLU A 389 9.13 23.57 -4.20
N ASP A 390 8.14 22.73 -4.46
CA ASP A 390 6.74 23.00 -4.09
C ASP A 390 6.20 22.10 -2.95
N GLY A 391 7.01 21.14 -2.49
CA GLY A 391 6.62 20.18 -1.45
C GLY A 391 5.64 19.10 -1.91
N SER A 392 5.33 19.04 -3.21
CA SER A 392 4.39 18.07 -3.78
C SER A 392 4.92 16.64 -3.69
N THR A 393 3.99 15.70 -3.54
CA THR A 393 4.26 14.28 -3.55
C THR A 393 3.87 13.65 -4.89
N GLN A 394 4.44 12.48 -5.18
CA GLN A 394 4.04 11.73 -6.38
C GLN A 394 2.56 11.35 -6.34
N HIS A 395 2.03 11.04 -5.16
CA HIS A 395 0.63 10.71 -4.97
C HIS A 395 -0.30 11.89 -5.28
N GLU A 396 0.03 13.09 -4.81
CA GLU A 396 -0.77 14.30 -5.10
C GLU A 396 -0.79 14.61 -6.60
N ALA A 397 0.36 14.51 -7.29
CA ALA A 397 0.43 14.68 -8.73
C ALA A 397 -0.38 13.62 -9.51
N ASP A 398 -0.35 12.36 -9.06
CA ASP A 398 -1.18 11.30 -9.64
C ASP A 398 -2.68 11.55 -9.39
N MET A 399 -3.07 11.99 -8.20
CA MET A 399 -4.45 12.31 -7.83
C MET A 399 -4.99 13.53 -8.58
N ASP A 400 -4.17 14.57 -8.78
CA ASP A 400 -4.51 15.71 -9.64
C ASP A 400 -4.79 15.27 -11.08
N ALA A 401 -3.90 14.45 -11.66
CA ALA A 401 -4.08 13.90 -13.00
C ALA A 401 -5.36 13.07 -13.12
N VAL A 402 -5.64 12.21 -12.13
CA VAL A 402 -6.87 11.40 -12.08
C VAL A 402 -8.11 12.27 -11.88
N GLY A 403 -8.03 13.33 -11.07
CA GLY A 403 -9.10 14.32 -10.90
C GLY A 403 -9.44 15.03 -12.21
N ALA A 404 -8.43 15.40 -13.00
CA ALA A 404 -8.62 15.96 -14.34
C ALA A 404 -9.32 14.98 -15.30
N VAL A 405 -8.96 13.69 -15.25
CA VAL A 405 -9.65 12.62 -15.99
C VAL A 405 -11.11 12.53 -15.57
N ALA A 406 -11.40 12.48 -14.26
CA ALA A 406 -12.76 12.39 -13.75
C ALA A 406 -13.63 13.58 -14.15
N SER A 407 -13.09 14.79 -14.03
CA SER A 407 -13.73 16.03 -14.51
C SER A 407 -14.06 15.95 -16.01
N PHE A 408 -13.13 15.49 -16.84
CA PHE A 408 -13.34 15.35 -18.27
C PHE A 408 -14.40 14.29 -18.61
N VAL A 409 -14.34 13.11 -17.98
CA VAL A 409 -15.31 12.03 -18.19
C VAL A 409 -16.71 12.48 -17.79
N SER A 410 -16.86 13.07 -16.61
CA SER A 410 -18.14 13.60 -16.12
C SER A 410 -18.75 14.58 -17.13
N SER A 411 -17.92 15.50 -17.64
CA SER A 411 -18.35 16.45 -18.67
C SER A 411 -18.79 15.80 -19.99
N CYS A 412 -18.30 14.61 -20.32
CA CYS A 412 -18.70 13.86 -21.52
C CYS A 412 -19.99 13.06 -21.29
N LEU A 413 -20.17 12.49 -20.10
CA LEU A 413 -21.34 11.68 -19.77
C LEU A 413 -22.60 12.53 -19.57
N THR A 414 -22.47 13.75 -19.03
CA THR A 414 -23.59 14.70 -18.90
C THR A 414 -24.06 15.23 -20.26
N HIS A 415 -23.15 15.48 -21.19
CA HIS A 415 -23.46 16.04 -22.51
C HIS A 415 -24.11 15.05 -23.48
N LYS A 416 -23.95 13.74 -23.25
CA LYS A 416 -24.66 12.69 -24.01
C LYS A 416 -26.14 12.53 -23.60
N LYS A 417 -26.56 13.13 -22.48
CA LYS A 417 -27.97 13.09 -22.02
C LYS A 417 -28.81 14.25 -22.57
N SER A 418 -28.17 15.28 -23.15
CA SER A 418 -28.82 16.51 -23.65
C SER A 418 -28.93 16.58 -25.17
N GLN A 419 -28.54 15.53 -25.89
CA GLN A 419 -28.83 15.26 -27.31
C GLN A 419 -29.67 13.99 -27.37
#